data_AF-A0A1Y3KJZ2-F1
#
_entry.id   AF-A0A1Y3KJZ2-F1
#
_cell.length_a   1.000
_cell.length_b   1.000
_cell.length_c   1.000
_cell.angle_alpha   90.00
_cell.angle_beta   90.00
_cell.angle_gamma   90.00
#
_symmetry.space_group_name_H-M   'P 1'
#
loop_
_entity.id
_entity.type
_entity.pdbx_description
1 polymer ?
#
loop_
_entity_poly.entity_id
_entity_poly.type
_entity_poly.pdbx_seq_one_letter_code
_entity_poly.pdbx_strand_id
1 'polypeptide(L)' 'MNRQKKIKQILKANAKKASAKLAPKSKPKYICKADRLKLAAEAAETPTPAAEG' A
#
# COMPACT_ATOMS: atom_id res chain seq x y z
N MET A 1 26.84 -20.48 12.65
CA MET A 1 25.62 -19.64 12.70
C MET A 1 25.44 -19.08 14.11
N ASN A 2 26.12 -17.96 14.43
CA ASN A 2 26.07 -17.41 15.77
C ASN A 2 24.71 -16.74 16.05
N ARG A 3 24.25 -16.85 17.31
CA ARG A 3 22.97 -16.32 17.80
C ARG A 3 22.74 -14.86 17.38
N GLN A 4 23.78 -14.02 17.44
CA GLN A 4 23.72 -12.63 17.01
C GLN A 4 23.35 -12.47 15.52
N LYS A 5 23.90 -13.30 14.62
CA LYS A 5 23.56 -13.26 13.19
C LYS A 5 22.11 -13.67 12.95
N LYS A 6 21.62 -14.71 13.66
CA LYS A 6 20.24 -15.18 13.58
C LYS A 6 19.23 -14.13 14.06
N ILE A 7 19.51 -13.46 15.18
CA ILE A 7 18.66 -12.37 15.68
C ILE A 7 18.59 -11.23 14.67
N LYS A 8 19.74 -10.78 14.14
CA LYS A 8 19.78 -9.72 13.11
C LYS A 8 18.97 -10.10 11.85
N GLN A 9 19.04 -11.36 11.42
CA GLN A 9 18.29 -11.86 10.27
C GLN A 9 16.77 -11.83 10.52
N ILE A 10 16.31 -12.30 11.68
CA ILE A 10 14.90 -12.31 12.06
C ILE A 10 14.34 -10.89 12.14
N LEU A 11 15.06 -9.97 12.80
CA LEU A 11 14.63 -8.58 12.93
C LEU A 11 14.49 -7.88 11.58
N LYS A 12 15.45 -8.08 10.66
CA LYS A 12 15.37 -7.55 9.30
C LYS A 12 14.18 -8.10 8.52
N ALA A 13 13.92 -9.41 8.64
CA ALA A 13 12.78 -10.04 7.97
C ALA A 13 11.44 -9.49 8.49
N ASN A 14 11.31 -9.31 9.80
CA ASN A 14 10.10 -8.75 10.40
C ASN A 14 9.89 -7.28 10.03
N ALA A 15 10.95 -6.46 10.05
CA ALA A 15 10.88 -5.06 9.63
C ALA A 15 10.43 -4.94 8.16
N LYS A 16 10.98 -5.77 7.26
CA LYS A 16 10.58 -5.81 5.85
C LYS A 16 9.12 -6.23 5.65
N LYS A 17 8.63 -7.18 6.45
CA LYS A 17 7.22 -7.59 6.42
C LYS A 17 6.29 -6.48 6.92
N ALA A 18 6.67 -5.77 7.98
CA ALA A 18 5.89 -4.65 8.50
C ALA A 18 5.85 -3.49 7.49
N SER A 19 6.99 -3.13 6.90
CA SER A 19 7.06 -2.06 5.89
C SER A 19 6.26 -2.40 4.64
N ALA A 20 6.25 -3.67 4.20
CA ALA A 20 5.46 -4.10 3.06
C ALA A 20 3.94 -4.08 3.30
N LYS A 21 3.50 -4.22 4.57
CA LYS A 21 2.09 -4.12 4.95
C LYS A 21 1.63 -2.68 5.11
N LEU A 22 2.49 -1.82 5.66
CA LEU A 22 2.17 -0.41 5.90
C LEU A 22 2.32 0.44 4.62
N ALA A 23 3.23 0.06 3.72
CA ALA A 23 3.43 0.80 2.49
C ALA A 23 2.18 0.72 1.61
N PRO A 24 1.52 1.85 1.27
CA PRO A 24 0.57 1.85 0.17
C PRO A 24 1.29 1.33 -1.06
N LYS A 25 0.59 0.58 -1.94
CA LYS A 25 1.12 0.21 -3.26
C LYS A 25 1.43 1.51 -4.00
N SER A 26 2.65 2.00 -3.85
CA SER A 26 3.09 3.32 -4.29
C SER A 26 3.42 3.26 -5.77
N LYS A 27 2.35 3.14 -6.55
CA LYS A 27 2.26 3.59 -7.92
C LYS A 27 0.77 3.58 -8.26
N PRO A 28 0.16 4.74 -8.52
CA PRO A 28 -1.18 4.73 -9.11
C PRO A 28 -1.08 3.90 -10.39
N LYS A 29 -2.00 2.92 -10.52
CA LYS A 29 -2.05 2.05 -11.68
C LYS A 29 -2.05 2.95 -12.92
N TYR A 30 -1.19 2.68 -13.89
CA TYR A 30 -1.23 3.41 -15.14
C TYR A 30 -2.56 3.08 -15.82
N ILE A 31 -3.45 4.07 -15.83
CA ILE A 31 -4.80 3.97 -16.36
C ILE A 31 -4.81 4.83 -17.63
N CYS A 32 -5.27 4.27 -18.75
CA CYS A 32 -5.34 5.01 -20.01
C CYS A 32 -6.32 6.20 -19.89
N LYS A 33 -6.22 7.18 -20.80
CA LYS A 33 -7.05 8.40 -20.73
C LYS A 33 -8.56 8.10 -20.64
N ALA A 34 -9.03 7.08 -21.35
CA ALA A 34 -10.44 6.67 -21.34
C ALA A 34 -10.87 6.12 -19.97
N ASP A 35 -10.03 5.28 -19.37
CA ASP A 35 -10.34 4.65 -18.08
C ASP A 35 -10.24 5.65 -16.92
N ARG A 36 -9.42 6.71 -17.05
CA ARG A 36 -9.35 7.80 -16.06
C ARG A 36 -10.65 8.61 -16.03
N LEU A 37 -11.29 8.83 -17.19
CA LEU A 37 -12.57 9.52 -17.27
C LEU A 37 -13.69 8.68 -16.66
N LYS A 38 -13.70 7.37 -16.90
CA LYS A 38 -14.66 6.44 -16.30
C LYS A 38 -14.54 6.39 -14.79
N LEU A 39 -13.32 6.28 -14.26
CA LEU A 39 -13.08 6.28 -12.82
C LEU A 39 -13.40 7.61 -12.15
N ALA A 40 -13.22 8.75 -12.84
CA ALA A 40 -13.62 10.06 -12.31
C ALA A 40 -15.14 10.23 -12.27
N ALA A 41 -15.88 9.66 -13.24
CA ALA A 41 -17.34 9.64 -13.24
C ALA A 41 -17.87 8.71 -12.13
N GLU A 42 -17.32 7.49 -11.99
CA GLU A 42 -17.71 6.55 -10.92
C GLU A 42 -17.33 7.06 -9.51
N ALA A 43 -16.21 7.79 -9.38
CA ALA A 43 -15.82 8.42 -8.11
C ALA A 43 -16.70 9.63 -7.74
N ALA A 44 -17.32 10.29 -8.71
CA ALA A 44 -18.27 11.37 -8.47
C ALA A 44 -19.66 10.84 -8.05
N GLU A 45 -20.00 9.60 -8.44
CA GLU A 45 -21.29 8.96 -8.11
C GLU A 45 -21.25 8.13 -6.82
N THR A 46 -20.07 7.83 -6.28
CA THR A 46 -19.93 7.16 -4.98
C THR A 46 -19.73 8.20 -3.87
N PRO A 47 -20.74 8.47 -3.00
CA PRO A 47 -20.51 9.26 -1.81
C PRO A 47 -19.56 8.44 -0.91
N THR A 48 -18.28 8.79 -0.93
CA THR A 48 -17.33 8.37 0.08
C THR A 48 -17.61 9.21 1.33
N PRO A 49 -18.14 8.64 2.43
CA PRO A 49 -18.16 9.38 3.69
C PRO A 49 -16.71 9.43 4.18
N ALA A 50 -16.11 10.61 4.08
CA ALA A 50 -14.89 10.96 4.77
C ALA A 50 -15.23 11.40 6.21
N ALA A 51 -14.38 10.97 7.17
CA ALA A 51 -14.38 11.25 8.63
C ALA A 51 -15.46 10.48 9.42
N GLU A 52 -15.20 9.89 10.60
CA GLU A 52 -14.59 10.44 11.82
C GLU A 52 -13.99 9.33 12.73
N GLY A 53 -12.99 9.67 13.56
CA GLY A 53 -12.56 8.86 14.73
C GLY A 53 -11.07 8.65 14.90
#